data_AF-A0A316A768-F1
#
_entry.id   AF-A0A316A768-F1
#
_cell.length_a   1.000
_cell.length_b   1.000
_cell.length_c   1.000
_cell.angle_alpha   90.00
_cell.angle_beta   90.00
_cell.angle_gamma   90.00
#
_symmetry.space_group_name_H-M   'P 1'
#
loop_
_entity.id
_entity.type
_entity.pdbx_description
1 polymer ?
#
loop_
_entity_poly.entity_id
_entity_poly.type
_entity_poly.pdbx_seq_one_letter_code
_entity_poly.pdbx_strand_id
1 'polypeptide(L)'
;MHRTTPEHGSPGARAAARRAAGALLATGLVLTLQPIAADVTPAAASPRTPSQAEVDAARAAAGDKATQVAAVQAELATAAAALDAAQVKAAVAAEAYDAAQEELAARTEAARTAVLATAQAQQRAEDARAAVGRLAAGSYRSGGDALERVSAFMSAGGPQDLLDRAALLDVVGDRTDRTYDQLRAAESVAELLQVQSQQALDQQQQAAAAAQTARDAAQSAADAATALMASTQARSTELVSQLAQLQGISTALAAQRQAGLAAEAAARADAAARADRARRQATSAAGGGRSSGSSASSAGSAASGWTGSSGSSDAGSVPMGGSSASSSEAAAALAWARTQIGDPYEWGATGPDSWDCSGLTSVAYRNAGVSIPRTSAQQYRAVAKISYDDLRPGDLIFYGTDPDDWSTVYHVAFYAGGGMMVEAPRTGLDVRETPVRYANSMTWAGRA
;
A
#
# COMPACT_ATOMS: atom_id res chain seq x y z
N MET A 1 17.73 64.04 -7.19
CA MET A 1 17.85 64.33 -5.75
C MET A 1 18.17 63.02 -5.04
N HIS A 2 19.32 62.98 -4.32
CA HIS A 2 19.88 61.98 -3.38
C HIS A 2 19.54 60.49 -3.58
N ARG A 3 20.43 59.54 -3.91
CA ARG A 3 21.79 59.17 -3.42
C ARG A 3 21.91 59.06 -1.90
N THR A 4 21.93 57.83 -1.38
CA THR A 4 22.92 57.30 -0.40
C THR A 4 22.76 55.78 -0.19
N THR A 5 23.81 55.02 -0.53
CA THR A 5 24.27 53.78 0.12
C THR A 5 25.00 54.15 1.44
N PRO A 6 25.23 53.25 2.42
CA PRO A 6 26.44 52.39 2.37
C PRO A 6 26.39 51.00 3.08
N GLU A 7 27.24 50.10 2.55
CA GLU A 7 28.21 49.17 3.20
C GLU A 7 27.77 48.05 4.17
N HIS A 8 28.05 46.77 3.83
CA HIS A 8 29.29 45.98 3.95
C HIS A 8 29.54 45.36 5.35
N GLY A 9 29.43 44.03 5.40
CA GLY A 9 29.92 43.18 6.49
C GLY A 9 29.90 41.71 6.08
N SER A 10 31.07 41.16 5.75
CA SER A 10 31.31 39.71 5.55
C SER A 10 32.04 39.13 6.79
N PRO A 11 32.42 37.85 6.82
CA PRO A 11 31.64 36.73 7.35
C PRO A 11 32.26 36.14 8.64
N GLY A 12 31.42 35.83 9.63
CA GLY A 12 31.86 35.16 10.85
C GLY A 12 31.89 33.65 10.71
N ALA A 13 33.06 33.09 10.44
CA ALA A 13 33.35 31.67 10.64
C ALA A 13 33.15 31.29 12.12
N ARG A 14 32.33 30.27 12.40
CA ARG A 14 32.42 29.51 13.65
C ARG A 14 32.50 28.02 13.36
N ALA A 15 33.63 27.50 13.82
CA ALA A 15 34.15 26.18 13.61
C ALA A 15 33.38 25.10 14.39
N ALA A 16 33.52 23.89 13.85
CA ALA A 16 33.24 22.61 14.48
C ALA A 16 34.08 22.37 15.75
N ALA A 17 33.48 21.69 16.73
CA ALA A 17 34.14 20.76 17.65
C ALA A 17 33.03 19.99 18.40
N ARG A 18 32.73 18.73 18.05
CA ARG A 18 33.37 17.47 18.46
C ARG A 18 33.23 17.13 19.96
N ARG A 19 32.63 15.94 20.14
CA ARG A 19 32.55 15.08 21.31
C ARG A 19 33.90 14.86 22.00
N ALA A 20 33.89 14.82 23.33
CA ALA A 20 34.80 14.05 24.19
C ALA A 20 34.05 13.79 25.51
N ALA A 21 33.61 12.56 25.81
CA ALA A 21 34.40 11.49 26.42
C ALA A 21 35.08 11.94 27.72
N GLY A 22 34.33 11.81 28.83
CA GLY A 22 34.84 12.05 30.18
C GLY A 22 35.77 10.91 30.61
N ALA A 23 37.05 11.21 30.73
CA ALA A 23 38.04 10.39 31.40
C ALA A 23 38.26 10.92 32.82
N LEU A 24 38.28 9.98 33.77
CA LEU A 24 38.70 10.16 35.16
C LEU A 24 40.05 10.86 35.27
N LEU A 25 40.20 11.78 36.22
CA LEU A 25 41.44 11.99 36.97
C LEU A 25 41.10 12.68 38.30
N ALA A 26 41.42 11.98 39.39
CA ALA A 26 41.33 12.46 40.75
C ALA A 26 42.52 13.39 41.05
N THR A 27 42.24 14.56 41.60
CA THR A 27 43.24 15.37 42.31
C THR A 27 42.62 15.83 43.63
N GLY A 28 43.30 15.45 44.72
CA GLY A 28 42.86 15.69 46.08
C GLY A 28 42.97 17.16 46.47
N LEU A 29 42.00 17.59 47.29
CA LEU A 29 42.08 18.80 48.07
C LEU A 29 41.95 18.40 49.54
N VAL A 30 43.04 18.58 50.28
CA VAL A 30 43.10 18.40 51.73
C VAL A 30 42.45 19.63 52.37
N LEU A 31 41.28 19.43 52.99
CA LEU A 31 40.63 20.41 53.83
C LEU A 31 40.78 19.96 55.29
N THR A 32 41.59 20.70 56.06
CA THR A 32 41.82 20.46 57.49
C THR A 32 40.59 20.91 58.29
N LEU A 33 39.74 19.98 58.72
CA LEU A 33 38.72 20.21 59.73
C LEU A 33 39.32 20.06 61.14
N GLN A 34 39.10 21.07 61.99
CA GLN A 34 39.34 20.96 63.42
C GLN A 34 38.27 20.06 64.08
N PRO A 35 38.61 19.27 65.12
CA PRO A 35 37.65 18.44 65.81
C PRO A 35 36.84 19.28 66.81
N ILE A 36 35.52 19.34 66.60
CA ILE A 36 34.59 19.64 67.68
C ILE A 36 34.36 18.30 68.38
N ALA A 37 34.87 18.17 69.61
CA ALA A 37 34.58 17.02 70.46
C ALA A 37 33.10 17.07 70.88
N ALA A 38 32.25 16.40 70.11
CA ALA A 38 30.99 15.88 70.64
C ALA A 38 31.28 14.46 71.11
N ASP A 39 31.03 14.18 72.39
CA ASP A 39 30.98 12.82 72.94
C ASP A 39 29.89 12.03 72.21
N VAL A 40 30.25 11.43 71.07
CA VAL A 40 29.51 10.34 70.46
C VAL A 40 30.14 9.07 70.98
N THR A 41 29.69 8.61 72.14
CA THR A 41 29.90 7.22 72.52
C THR A 41 29.33 6.36 71.38
N PRO A 42 30.12 5.47 70.76
CA PRO A 42 29.57 4.53 69.80
C PRO A 42 28.69 3.60 70.62
N ALA A 43 27.37 3.76 70.52
CA ALA A 43 26.44 2.76 70.98
C ALA A 43 26.77 1.48 70.18
N ALA A 44 27.54 0.58 70.79
CA ALA A 44 27.80 -0.74 70.28
C ALA A 44 26.45 -1.46 70.21
N ALA A 45 25.81 -1.41 69.05
CA ALA A 45 24.67 -2.25 68.75
C ALA A 45 25.20 -3.70 68.72
N SER A 46 25.00 -4.43 69.81
CA SER A 46 25.29 -5.87 69.87
C SER A 46 24.60 -6.56 68.68
N PRO A 47 25.28 -7.49 67.97
CA PRO A 47 24.64 -8.28 66.93
C PRO A 47 23.40 -8.97 67.52
N ARG A 48 22.21 -8.51 67.18
CA ARG A 48 20.97 -9.20 67.52
C ARG A 48 20.70 -10.24 66.44
N THR A 49 20.57 -11.50 66.84
CA THR A 49 20.01 -12.54 65.99
C THR A 49 18.53 -12.21 65.74
N PRO A 50 18.06 -12.11 64.49
CA PRO A 50 16.67 -11.84 64.18
C PRO A 50 15.74 -12.91 64.77
N SER A 51 14.59 -12.48 65.26
CA SER A 51 13.52 -13.37 65.69
C SER A 51 12.80 -14.03 64.50
N GLN A 52 12.15 -15.17 64.74
CA GLN A 52 11.36 -15.86 63.71
C GLN A 52 10.27 -14.96 63.11
N ALA A 53 9.63 -14.12 63.92
CA ALA A 53 8.63 -13.16 63.47
C ALA A 53 9.21 -12.10 62.52
N GLU A 54 10.43 -11.62 62.76
CA GLU A 54 11.12 -10.69 61.86
C GLU A 54 11.50 -11.35 60.53
N VAL A 55 11.91 -12.62 60.57
CA VAL A 55 12.19 -13.41 59.36
C VAL A 55 10.92 -13.64 58.54
N ASP A 56 9.82 -14.00 59.19
CA ASP A 56 8.53 -14.23 58.52
C ASP A 56 7.94 -12.93 57.95
N ALA A 57 8.07 -11.81 58.67
CA ALA A 57 7.69 -10.49 58.18
C ALA A 57 8.55 -10.05 56.98
N ALA A 58 9.86 -10.29 57.01
CA ALA A 58 10.75 -10.01 55.89
C ALA A 58 10.41 -10.87 54.66
N ARG A 59 10.03 -12.14 54.87
CA ARG A 59 9.57 -13.04 53.79
C ARG A 59 8.25 -12.57 53.19
N ALA A 60 7.29 -12.14 54.01
CA ALA A 60 6.03 -11.58 53.54
C ALA A 60 6.25 -10.31 52.71
N ALA A 61 7.05 -9.36 53.22
CA ALA A 61 7.40 -8.13 52.51
C ALA A 61 8.14 -8.39 51.18
N ALA A 62 9.00 -9.43 51.13
CA ALA A 62 9.63 -9.85 49.88
C ALA A 62 8.62 -10.42 48.88
N GLY A 63 7.61 -11.18 49.34
CA GLY A 63 6.50 -11.66 48.53
C GLY A 63 5.64 -10.54 47.95
N ASP A 64 5.33 -9.53 48.76
CA ASP A 64 4.57 -8.35 48.32
C ASP A 64 5.32 -7.56 47.23
N LYS A 65 6.63 -7.34 47.44
CA LYS A 65 7.49 -6.69 46.43
C LYS A 65 7.54 -7.48 45.13
N ALA A 66 7.64 -8.81 45.19
CA ALA A 66 7.64 -9.66 44.00
C ALA A 66 6.32 -9.53 43.21
N THR A 67 5.19 -9.44 43.90
CA THR A 67 3.87 -9.24 43.29
C THR A 67 3.79 -7.87 42.60
N GLN A 68 4.29 -6.81 43.23
CA GLN A 68 4.32 -5.46 42.64
C GLN A 68 5.21 -5.39 41.40
N VAL A 69 6.40 -6.02 41.44
CA VAL A 69 7.30 -6.13 40.28
C VAL A 69 6.59 -6.81 39.10
N ALA A 70 5.89 -7.92 39.36
CA ALA A 70 5.15 -8.64 38.34
C ALA A 70 4.01 -7.78 37.74
N ALA A 71 3.29 -7.02 38.57
CA ALA A 71 2.24 -6.11 38.11
C ALA A 71 2.79 -5.00 37.20
N VAL A 72 3.88 -4.35 37.58
CA VAL A 72 4.56 -3.32 36.77
C VAL A 72 5.04 -3.89 35.43
N GLN A 73 5.61 -5.10 35.44
CA GLN A 73 6.03 -5.79 34.21
C GLN A 73 4.85 -6.13 33.29
N ALA A 74 3.73 -6.57 33.84
CA ALA A 74 2.52 -6.84 33.07
C ALA A 74 1.93 -5.56 32.44
N GLU A 75 1.98 -4.45 33.16
CA GLU A 75 1.55 -3.14 32.65
C GLU A 75 2.42 -2.67 31.47
N LEU A 76 3.74 -2.80 31.57
CA LEU A 76 4.68 -2.51 30.48
C LEU A 76 4.37 -3.36 29.23
N ALA A 77 4.15 -4.66 29.40
CA ALA A 77 3.82 -5.55 28.30
C ALA A 77 2.48 -5.20 27.64
N THR A 78 1.47 -4.84 28.45
CA THR A 78 0.15 -4.41 27.96
C THR A 78 0.24 -3.12 27.16
N ALA A 79 1.01 -2.13 27.65
CA ALA A 79 1.22 -0.87 26.95
C ALA A 79 1.96 -1.08 25.61
N ALA A 80 2.98 -1.94 25.59
CA ALA A 80 3.70 -2.31 24.37
C ALA A 80 2.79 -2.99 23.33
N ALA A 81 1.93 -3.93 23.76
CA ALA A 81 0.97 -4.59 22.88
C ALA A 81 -0.10 -3.64 22.34
N ALA A 82 -0.61 -2.72 23.18
CA ALA A 82 -1.55 -1.70 22.76
C ALA A 82 -0.94 -0.75 21.72
N LEU A 83 0.33 -0.37 21.90
CA LEU A 83 1.07 0.39 20.92
C LEU A 83 1.18 -0.38 19.60
N ASP A 84 1.65 -1.63 19.61
CA ASP A 84 1.76 -2.46 18.39
C ASP A 84 0.43 -2.56 17.63
N ALA A 85 -0.67 -2.84 18.33
CA ALA A 85 -2.00 -2.89 17.74
C ALA A 85 -2.44 -1.56 17.10
N ALA A 86 -2.12 -0.42 17.73
CA ALA A 86 -2.40 0.89 17.16
C ALA A 86 -1.57 1.17 15.89
N GLN A 87 -0.32 0.68 15.84
CA GLN A 87 0.54 0.81 14.66
C GLN A 87 0.01 -0.04 13.50
N VAL A 88 -0.40 -1.27 13.77
CA VAL A 88 -1.07 -2.15 12.77
C VAL A 88 -2.34 -1.48 12.25
N LYS A 89 -3.18 -0.93 13.14
CA LYS A 89 -4.40 -0.22 12.73
C LYS A 89 -4.10 0.98 11.82
N ALA A 90 -3.05 1.75 12.13
CA ALA A 90 -2.62 2.87 11.29
C ALA A 90 -2.15 2.39 9.91
N ALA A 91 -1.41 1.27 9.85
CA ALA A 91 -0.94 0.71 8.57
C ALA A 91 -2.10 0.16 7.72
N VAL A 92 -3.08 -0.52 8.32
CA VAL A 92 -4.30 -0.98 7.62
C VAL A 92 -5.08 0.21 7.03
N ALA A 93 -5.23 1.29 7.81
CA ALA A 93 -5.92 2.48 7.34
C ALA A 93 -5.14 3.20 6.21
N ALA A 94 -3.80 3.21 6.27
CA ALA A 94 -2.95 3.73 5.22
C ALA A 94 -3.10 2.92 3.91
N GLU A 95 -3.05 1.59 3.97
CA GLU A 95 -3.26 0.75 2.78
C GLU A 95 -4.66 0.94 2.19
N ALA A 96 -5.70 1.12 3.03
CA ALA A 96 -7.05 1.43 2.56
C ALA A 96 -7.12 2.77 1.82
N TYR A 97 -6.35 3.78 2.27
CA TYR A 97 -6.21 5.04 1.57
C TYR A 97 -5.49 4.87 0.23
N ASP A 98 -4.39 4.11 0.18
CA ASP A 98 -3.65 3.85 -1.05
C ASP A 98 -4.53 3.13 -2.09
N ALA A 99 -5.32 2.14 -1.67
CA ALA A 99 -6.28 1.46 -2.53
C ALA A 99 -7.39 2.39 -3.04
N ALA A 100 -7.90 3.29 -2.21
CA ALA A 100 -8.90 4.27 -2.62
C ALA A 100 -8.33 5.30 -3.62
N GLN A 101 -7.06 5.67 -3.47
CA GLN A 101 -6.36 6.55 -4.42
C GLN A 101 -6.15 5.87 -5.78
N GLU A 102 -5.81 4.58 -5.80
CA GLU A 102 -5.69 3.81 -7.03
C GLU A 102 -7.05 3.70 -7.75
N GLU A 103 -8.12 3.41 -7.02
CA GLU A 103 -9.48 3.38 -7.58
C GLU A 103 -9.88 4.75 -8.13
N LEU A 104 -9.61 5.85 -7.42
CA LEU A 104 -9.86 7.20 -7.91
C LEU A 104 -9.11 7.49 -9.21
N ALA A 105 -7.84 7.08 -9.31
CA ALA A 105 -7.05 7.25 -10.53
C ALA A 105 -7.68 6.47 -11.70
N ALA A 106 -8.07 5.22 -11.49
CA ALA A 106 -8.73 4.39 -12.50
C ALA A 106 -10.06 4.98 -12.95
N ARG A 107 -10.91 5.44 -12.02
CA ARG A 107 -12.20 6.09 -12.34
C ARG A 107 -12.02 7.42 -13.05
N THR A 108 -10.98 8.18 -12.70
CA THR A 108 -10.64 9.43 -13.39
C THR A 108 -10.28 9.19 -14.86
N GLU A 109 -9.48 8.17 -15.14
CA GLU A 109 -9.12 7.83 -16.52
C GLU A 109 -10.31 7.27 -17.31
N ALA A 110 -11.15 6.43 -16.67
CA ALA A 110 -12.38 5.94 -17.27
C ALA A 110 -13.34 7.09 -17.62
N ALA A 111 -13.53 8.05 -16.71
CA ALA A 111 -14.35 9.23 -16.95
C ALA A 111 -13.79 10.09 -18.09
N ARG A 112 -12.47 10.33 -18.11
CA ARG A 112 -11.79 11.04 -19.21
C ARG A 112 -12.04 10.35 -20.56
N THR A 113 -11.86 9.04 -20.62
CA THR A 113 -12.09 8.24 -21.83
C THR A 113 -13.55 8.33 -22.28
N ALA A 114 -14.50 8.20 -21.35
CA ALA A 114 -15.93 8.26 -21.65
C ALA A 114 -16.34 9.66 -22.18
N VAL A 115 -15.85 10.74 -21.57
CA VAL A 115 -16.12 12.12 -22.04
C VAL A 115 -15.57 12.35 -23.46
N LEU A 116 -14.36 11.86 -23.75
CA LEU A 116 -13.77 11.96 -25.09
C LEU A 116 -14.59 11.15 -26.12
N ALA A 117 -15.05 9.95 -25.76
CA ALA A 117 -15.88 9.12 -26.62
C ALA A 117 -17.24 9.78 -26.92
N THR A 118 -17.87 10.39 -25.92
CA THR A 118 -19.13 11.16 -26.09
C THR A 118 -18.95 12.33 -27.04
N ALA A 119 -17.89 13.12 -26.89
CA ALA A 119 -17.61 14.25 -27.78
C ALA A 119 -17.44 13.79 -29.24
N GLN A 120 -16.71 12.68 -29.47
CA GLN A 120 -16.55 12.10 -30.81
C GLN A 120 -17.85 11.55 -31.39
N ALA A 121 -18.74 11.00 -30.56
CA ALA A 121 -20.03 10.48 -31.01
C ALA A 121 -21.01 11.62 -31.35
N GLN A 122 -21.02 12.69 -30.56
CA GLN A 122 -21.80 13.90 -30.85
C GLN A 122 -21.37 14.54 -32.17
N GLN A 123 -20.06 14.67 -32.42
CA GLN A 123 -19.56 15.17 -33.70
C GLN A 123 -20.03 14.31 -34.89
N ARG A 124 -19.99 12.98 -34.75
CA ARG A 124 -20.48 12.07 -35.79
C ARG A 124 -21.99 12.22 -36.05
N ALA A 125 -22.78 12.45 -35.01
CA ALA A 125 -24.20 12.72 -35.14
C ALA A 125 -24.46 14.06 -35.86
N GLU A 126 -23.70 15.11 -35.55
CA GLU A 126 -23.76 16.40 -36.25
C GLU A 126 -23.38 16.28 -37.73
N ASP A 127 -22.31 15.55 -38.05
CA ASP A 127 -21.87 15.31 -39.43
C ASP A 127 -22.92 14.53 -40.23
N ALA A 128 -23.53 13.51 -39.62
CA ALA A 128 -24.62 12.73 -40.22
C ALA A 128 -25.86 13.61 -40.45
N ARG A 129 -26.19 14.49 -39.49
CA ARG A 129 -27.30 15.44 -39.62
C ARG A 129 -27.05 16.43 -40.76
N ALA A 130 -25.82 16.93 -40.88
CA ALA A 130 -25.42 17.78 -42.00
C ALA A 130 -25.49 17.05 -43.35
N ALA A 131 -25.19 15.75 -43.39
CA ALA A 131 -25.33 14.93 -44.60
C ALA A 131 -26.79 14.81 -45.06
N VAL A 132 -27.71 14.51 -44.14
CA VAL A 132 -29.15 14.54 -44.42
C VAL A 132 -29.60 15.93 -44.87
N GLY A 133 -29.12 16.99 -44.22
CA GLY A 133 -29.41 18.37 -44.61
C GLY A 133 -28.96 18.70 -46.05
N ARG A 134 -27.80 18.19 -46.48
CA ARG A 134 -27.32 18.34 -47.87
C ARG A 134 -28.20 17.59 -48.88
N LEU A 135 -28.68 16.38 -48.54
CA LEU A 135 -29.63 15.64 -49.37
C LEU A 135 -30.94 16.41 -49.53
N ALA A 136 -31.52 16.90 -48.43
CA ALA A 136 -32.75 17.69 -48.45
C ALA A 136 -32.61 18.97 -49.28
N ALA A 137 -31.51 19.71 -49.09
CA ALA A 137 -31.24 20.93 -49.86
C ALA A 137 -30.99 20.64 -51.36
N GLY A 138 -30.38 19.50 -51.68
CA GLY A 138 -30.23 19.02 -53.06
C GLY A 138 -31.58 18.78 -53.73
N SER A 139 -32.45 18.01 -53.09
CA SER A 139 -33.80 17.69 -53.59
C SER A 139 -34.68 18.93 -53.77
N TYR A 140 -34.55 19.92 -52.89
CA TYR A 140 -35.28 21.20 -53.00
C TYR A 140 -34.77 22.04 -54.18
N ARG A 141 -33.43 22.15 -54.35
CA ARG A 141 -32.83 22.92 -55.46
C ARG A 141 -33.03 22.28 -56.83
N SER A 142 -33.08 20.95 -56.92
CA SER A 142 -33.40 20.22 -58.14
C SER A 142 -34.90 20.20 -58.45
N GLY A 143 -35.67 21.13 -57.88
CA GLY A 143 -37.04 21.40 -58.30
C GLY A 143 -38.12 20.55 -57.68
N GLY A 144 -37.84 19.57 -56.79
CA GLY A 144 -38.87 18.78 -56.09
C GLY A 144 -39.87 18.00 -56.97
N ASP A 145 -39.87 18.22 -58.28
CA ASP A 145 -40.96 17.87 -59.17
C ASP A 145 -40.92 16.38 -59.45
N ALA A 146 -41.82 15.66 -58.78
CA ALA A 146 -42.17 14.30 -59.14
C ALA A 146 -42.52 14.22 -60.64
N LEU A 147 -43.05 15.29 -61.23
CA LEU A 147 -43.37 15.42 -62.65
C LEU A 147 -42.13 15.35 -63.56
N GLU A 148 -40.97 15.86 -63.14
CA GLU A 148 -39.73 15.81 -63.92
C GLU A 148 -39.07 14.41 -63.83
N ARG A 149 -39.21 13.73 -62.68
CA ARG A 149 -38.84 12.32 -62.55
C ARG A 149 -39.75 11.41 -63.37
N VAL A 150 -41.05 11.69 -63.39
CA VAL A 150 -42.03 10.97 -64.24
C VAL A 150 -41.78 11.26 -65.72
N SER A 151 -41.44 12.50 -66.11
CA SER A 151 -41.09 12.84 -67.50
C SER A 151 -39.77 12.20 -67.95
N ALA A 152 -38.81 12.03 -67.03
CA ALA A 152 -37.59 11.26 -67.27
C ALA A 152 -37.88 9.77 -67.54
N PHE A 153 -38.94 9.18 -66.98
CA PHE A 153 -39.35 7.83 -67.37
C PHE A 153 -40.13 7.80 -68.69
N MET A 154 -40.95 8.82 -68.97
CA MET A 154 -41.74 8.90 -70.21
C MET A 154 -40.91 9.23 -71.45
N SER A 155 -39.69 9.74 -71.29
CA SER A 155 -38.76 10.10 -72.37
C SER A 155 -37.67 9.06 -72.64
N ALA A 156 -37.76 7.86 -72.04
CA ALA A 156 -36.77 6.81 -72.25
C ALA A 156 -36.82 6.25 -73.68
N GLY A 157 -35.65 6.05 -74.29
CA GLY A 157 -35.52 5.65 -75.70
C GLY A 157 -35.83 4.18 -76.01
N GLY A 158 -36.13 3.36 -75.00
CA GLY A 158 -36.46 1.95 -75.12
C GLY A 158 -36.43 1.18 -73.79
N PRO A 159 -36.72 -0.13 -73.80
CA PRO A 159 -36.84 -0.95 -72.59
C PRO A 159 -35.55 -1.05 -71.74
N GLN A 160 -34.37 -1.04 -72.37
CA GLN A 160 -33.08 -1.09 -71.67
C GLN A 160 -32.80 0.23 -70.91
N ASP A 161 -33.06 1.38 -71.54
CA ASP A 161 -32.88 2.72 -70.92
C ASP A 161 -33.83 2.92 -69.72
N LEU A 162 -35.02 2.32 -69.75
CA LEU A 162 -35.93 2.29 -68.59
C LEU A 162 -35.36 1.49 -67.40
N LEU A 163 -34.75 0.33 -67.65
CA LEU A 163 -34.15 -0.51 -66.62
C LEU A 163 -32.92 0.17 -65.99
N ASP A 164 -32.08 0.79 -66.80
CA ASP A 164 -30.90 1.53 -66.31
C ASP A 164 -31.31 2.72 -65.42
N ARG A 165 -32.34 3.49 -65.83
CA ARG A 165 -32.89 4.59 -65.03
C ARG A 165 -33.53 4.10 -63.73
N ALA A 166 -34.21 2.96 -63.76
CA ALA A 166 -34.78 2.34 -62.56
C ALA A 166 -33.69 1.87 -61.58
N ALA A 167 -32.64 1.22 -62.06
CA ALA A 167 -31.51 0.79 -61.24
C ALA A 167 -30.76 1.98 -60.62
N LEU A 168 -30.60 3.08 -61.35
CA LEU A 168 -30.00 4.30 -60.80
C LEU A 168 -30.85 4.92 -59.68
N LEU A 169 -32.16 4.94 -59.83
CA LEU A 169 -33.07 5.42 -58.78
C LEU A 169 -33.06 4.52 -57.55
N ASP A 170 -32.96 3.21 -57.73
CA ASP A 170 -32.79 2.25 -56.64
C ASP A 170 -31.51 2.53 -55.86
N VAL A 171 -30.37 2.70 -56.55
CA VAL A 171 -29.08 3.06 -55.93
C VAL A 171 -29.14 4.39 -55.17
N VAL A 172 -29.87 5.38 -55.69
CA VAL A 172 -30.05 6.69 -55.02
C VAL A 172 -30.97 6.56 -53.80
N GLY A 173 -32.04 5.76 -53.89
CA GLY A 173 -32.94 5.44 -52.77
C GLY A 173 -32.18 4.75 -51.65
N ASP A 174 -31.47 3.67 -51.99
CA ASP A 174 -30.57 2.93 -51.12
C ASP A 174 -29.54 3.82 -50.40
N ARG A 175 -28.95 4.78 -51.13
CA ARG A 175 -28.00 5.73 -50.56
C ARG A 175 -28.67 6.69 -49.58
N THR A 176 -29.90 7.11 -49.88
CA THR A 176 -30.69 8.00 -49.03
C THR A 176 -31.08 7.29 -47.74
N ASP A 177 -31.59 6.06 -47.83
CA ASP A 177 -31.97 5.24 -46.68
C ASP A 177 -30.77 4.98 -45.77
N ARG A 178 -29.62 4.56 -46.33
CA ARG A 178 -28.38 4.40 -45.56
C ARG A 178 -27.95 5.68 -44.84
N THR A 179 -28.19 6.86 -45.43
CA THR A 179 -27.83 8.14 -44.80
C THR A 179 -28.74 8.45 -43.60
N TYR A 180 -30.04 8.16 -43.70
CA TYR A 180 -30.97 8.28 -42.58
C TYR A 180 -30.68 7.26 -41.48
N ASP A 181 -30.37 6.02 -41.84
CA ASP A 181 -30.00 4.98 -40.87
C ASP A 181 -28.70 5.33 -40.15
N GLN A 182 -27.71 5.87 -40.86
CA GLN A 182 -26.47 6.37 -40.25
C GLN A 182 -26.73 7.51 -39.26
N LEU A 183 -27.63 8.45 -39.59
CA LEU A 183 -28.01 9.51 -38.65
C LEU A 183 -28.65 8.93 -37.38
N ARG A 184 -29.67 8.08 -37.54
CA ARG A 184 -30.36 7.46 -36.38
C ARG A 184 -29.38 6.68 -35.51
N ALA A 185 -28.51 5.87 -36.12
CA ALA A 185 -27.49 5.13 -35.40
C ALA A 185 -26.50 6.06 -34.67
N ALA A 186 -26.03 7.12 -35.33
CA ALA A 186 -25.11 8.07 -34.72
C ALA A 186 -25.75 8.82 -33.53
N GLU A 187 -27.02 9.23 -33.65
CA GLU A 187 -27.77 9.87 -32.56
C GLU A 187 -27.97 8.92 -31.37
N SER A 188 -28.39 7.67 -31.61
CA SER A 188 -28.54 6.67 -30.54
C SER A 188 -27.22 6.34 -29.84
N VAL A 189 -26.11 6.25 -30.58
CA VAL A 189 -24.78 6.03 -30.00
C VAL A 189 -24.33 7.24 -29.19
N ALA A 190 -24.56 8.46 -29.66
CA ALA A 190 -24.24 9.68 -28.94
C ALA A 190 -25.01 9.78 -27.61
N GLU A 191 -26.30 9.47 -27.61
CA GLU A 191 -27.14 9.44 -26.40
C GLU A 191 -26.66 8.38 -25.40
N LEU A 192 -26.39 7.16 -25.86
CA LEU A 192 -25.88 6.09 -25.01
C LEU A 192 -24.54 6.47 -24.34
N LEU A 193 -23.60 6.99 -25.13
CA LEU A 193 -22.30 7.40 -24.61
C LEU A 193 -22.41 8.58 -23.67
N GLN A 194 -23.35 9.51 -23.90
CA GLN A 194 -23.63 10.59 -22.95
C GLN A 194 -24.03 10.03 -21.58
N VAL A 195 -24.96 9.07 -21.53
CA VAL A 195 -25.35 8.41 -20.26
C VAL A 195 -24.16 7.70 -19.61
N GLN A 196 -23.36 6.95 -20.38
CA GLN A 196 -22.17 6.26 -19.86
C GLN A 196 -21.13 7.24 -19.32
N SER A 197 -20.92 8.37 -19.98
CA SER A 197 -19.99 9.40 -19.50
C SER A 197 -20.44 10.04 -18.19
N GLN A 198 -21.75 10.28 -18.03
CA GLN A 198 -22.28 10.79 -16.75
C GLN A 198 -22.09 9.76 -15.63
N GLN A 199 -22.40 8.48 -15.90
CA GLN A 199 -22.16 7.40 -14.93
C GLN A 199 -20.69 7.29 -14.53
N ALA A 200 -19.76 7.44 -15.49
CA ALA A 200 -18.33 7.42 -15.21
C ALA A 200 -17.89 8.61 -14.34
N LEU A 201 -18.43 9.82 -14.60
CA LEU A 201 -18.19 11.00 -13.77
C LEU A 201 -18.74 10.82 -12.34
N ASP A 202 -19.93 10.23 -12.19
CA ASP A 202 -20.51 9.95 -10.87
C ASP A 202 -19.67 8.93 -10.09
N GLN A 203 -19.17 7.88 -10.76
CA GLN A 203 -18.25 6.91 -10.16
C GLN A 203 -16.91 7.55 -9.75
N GLN A 204 -16.38 8.47 -10.56
CA GLN A 204 -15.19 9.24 -10.19
C GLN A 204 -15.42 10.08 -8.94
N GLN A 205 -16.56 10.77 -8.85
CA GLN A 205 -16.90 11.57 -7.66
C GLN A 205 -17.05 10.70 -6.41
N GLN A 206 -17.69 9.54 -6.54
CA GLN A 206 -17.82 8.57 -5.43
C GLN A 206 -16.45 8.05 -4.98
N ALA A 207 -15.56 7.70 -5.92
CA ALA A 207 -14.20 7.28 -5.60
C ALA A 207 -13.40 8.41 -4.91
N ALA A 208 -13.60 9.67 -5.31
CA ALA A 208 -12.95 10.82 -4.68
C ALA A 208 -13.41 11.01 -3.23
N ALA A 209 -14.71 10.87 -2.97
CA ALA A 209 -15.26 10.93 -1.61
C ALA A 209 -14.77 9.77 -0.74
N ALA A 210 -14.67 8.55 -1.31
CA ALA A 210 -14.13 7.39 -0.62
C ALA A 210 -12.65 7.56 -0.27
N ALA A 211 -11.83 8.07 -1.20
CA ALA A 211 -10.43 8.37 -0.96
C ALA A 211 -10.23 9.43 0.13
N GLN A 212 -11.05 10.48 0.15
CA GLN A 212 -11.02 11.48 1.22
C GLN A 212 -11.39 10.88 2.58
N THR A 213 -12.43 10.05 2.64
CA THR A 213 -12.84 9.37 3.87
C THR A 213 -11.73 8.43 4.39
N ALA A 214 -11.10 7.68 3.49
CA ALA A 214 -9.99 6.79 3.81
C ALA A 214 -8.76 7.57 4.31
N ARG A 215 -8.46 8.72 3.71
CA ARG A 215 -7.40 9.62 4.16
C ARG A 215 -7.63 10.10 5.59
N ASP A 216 -8.84 10.56 5.89
CA ASP A 216 -9.17 11.06 7.22
C ASP A 216 -9.09 9.94 8.28
N ALA A 217 -9.49 8.72 7.92
CA ALA A 217 -9.35 7.54 8.76
C ALA A 217 -7.86 7.16 8.99
N ALA A 218 -7.03 7.20 7.94
CA ALA A 218 -5.59 6.97 8.03
C ALA A 218 -4.91 8.01 8.93
N GLN A 219 -5.25 9.29 8.77
CA GLN A 219 -4.76 10.37 9.61
C GLN A 219 -5.14 10.18 11.07
N SER A 220 -6.42 9.92 11.34
CA SER A 220 -6.89 9.68 12.71
C SER A 220 -6.20 8.49 13.38
N ALA A 221 -5.98 7.39 12.64
CA ALA A 221 -5.30 6.21 13.16
C ALA A 221 -3.80 6.48 13.44
N ALA A 222 -3.13 7.23 12.57
CA ALA A 222 -1.73 7.60 12.75
C ALA A 222 -1.51 8.58 13.91
N ASP A 223 -2.40 9.56 14.06
CA ASP A 223 -2.40 10.49 15.19
C ASP A 223 -2.61 9.74 16.52
N ALA A 224 -3.56 8.80 16.54
CA ALA A 224 -3.80 7.95 17.70
C ALA A 224 -2.58 7.08 18.05
N ALA A 225 -1.93 6.48 17.05
CA ALA A 225 -0.71 5.70 17.26
C ALA A 225 0.45 6.56 17.79
N THR A 226 0.59 7.79 17.29
CA THR A 226 1.62 8.75 17.73
C THR A 226 1.37 9.21 19.16
N ALA A 227 0.13 9.56 19.50
CA ALA A 227 -0.26 9.93 20.85
C ALA A 227 -0.04 8.77 21.84
N LEU A 228 -0.39 7.54 21.44
CA LEU A 228 -0.18 6.35 22.26
C LEU A 228 1.30 6.01 22.43
N MET A 229 2.14 6.24 21.41
CA MET A 229 3.59 6.10 21.54
C MET A 229 4.15 7.07 22.60
N ALA A 230 3.75 8.34 22.55
CA ALA A 230 4.20 9.35 23.50
C ALA A 230 3.77 9.02 24.93
N SER A 231 2.50 8.62 25.13
CA SER A 231 1.98 8.24 26.46
C SER A 231 2.63 6.95 26.98
N THR A 232 2.84 5.95 26.10
CA THR A 232 3.52 4.70 26.45
C THR A 232 4.98 4.94 26.85
N GLN A 233 5.69 5.84 26.16
CA GLN A 233 7.06 6.19 26.51
C GLN A 233 7.16 6.89 27.88
N ALA A 234 6.26 7.84 28.15
CA ALA A 234 6.18 8.52 29.44
C ALA A 234 5.87 7.53 30.57
N ARG A 235 4.85 6.67 30.37
CA ARG A 235 4.45 5.65 31.33
C ARG A 235 5.55 4.61 31.57
N SER A 236 6.24 4.18 30.51
CA SER A 236 7.35 3.24 30.63
C SER A 236 8.51 3.80 31.46
N THR A 237 8.81 5.09 31.30
CA THR A 237 9.86 5.77 32.10
C THR A 237 9.50 5.76 33.59
N GLU A 238 8.24 6.04 33.93
CA GLU A 238 7.74 5.99 35.29
C GLU A 238 7.78 4.57 35.87
N LEU A 239 7.25 3.59 35.14
CA LEU A 239 7.19 2.19 35.55
C LEU A 239 8.59 1.58 35.73
N VAL A 240 9.56 1.92 34.87
CA VAL A 240 10.95 1.50 35.04
C VAL A 240 11.59 2.11 36.28
N SER A 241 11.26 3.36 36.62
CA SER A 241 11.71 3.98 37.88
C SER A 241 11.13 3.27 39.11
N GLN A 242 9.83 2.96 39.09
CA GLN A 242 9.17 2.19 40.15
C GLN A 242 9.79 0.79 40.29
N LEU A 243 10.06 0.11 39.17
CA LEU A 243 10.73 -1.19 39.16
C LEU A 243 12.13 -1.12 39.80
N ALA A 244 12.89 -0.07 39.48
CA ALA A 244 14.22 0.16 40.05
C ALA A 244 14.16 0.33 41.58
N GLN A 245 13.18 1.10 42.09
CA GLN A 245 12.95 1.28 43.52
C GLN A 245 12.55 -0.04 44.21
N LEU A 246 11.62 -0.79 43.62
CA LEU A 246 11.15 -2.08 44.16
C LEU A 246 12.27 -3.13 44.22
N GLN A 247 13.16 -3.12 43.23
CA GLN A 247 14.27 -4.07 43.10
C GLN A 247 15.56 -3.61 43.78
N GLY A 248 15.62 -2.36 44.26
CA GLY A 248 16.82 -1.80 44.88
C GLY A 248 18.01 -1.65 43.91
N ILE A 249 17.73 -1.38 42.63
CA ILE A 249 18.74 -1.23 41.57
C ILE A 249 18.68 0.17 40.95
N SER A 250 19.67 0.50 40.11
CA SER A 250 19.63 1.75 39.35
C SER A 250 18.55 1.71 38.26
N THR A 251 17.99 2.87 37.92
CA THR A 251 17.03 3.02 36.82
C THR A 251 17.59 2.58 35.47
N ALA A 252 18.88 2.82 35.24
CA ALA A 252 19.59 2.36 34.04
C ALA A 252 19.65 0.83 33.94
N LEU A 253 19.94 0.14 35.06
CA LEU A 253 19.98 -1.33 35.08
C LEU A 253 18.58 -1.93 34.94
N ALA A 254 17.57 -1.32 35.58
CA ALA A 254 16.17 -1.70 35.41
C ALA A 254 15.74 -1.56 33.94
N ALA A 255 16.07 -0.44 33.29
CA ALA A 255 15.80 -0.19 31.88
C ALA A 255 16.48 -1.23 30.98
N GLN A 256 17.77 -1.50 31.20
CA GLN A 256 18.51 -2.50 30.45
C GLN A 256 17.90 -3.89 30.58
N ARG A 257 17.50 -4.29 31.79
CA ARG A 257 16.85 -5.57 32.04
C ARG A 257 15.50 -5.66 31.33
N GLN A 258 14.69 -4.60 31.39
CA GLN A 258 13.40 -4.56 30.68
C GLN A 258 13.56 -4.63 29.17
N ALA A 259 14.56 -3.93 28.61
CA ALA A 259 14.88 -4.03 27.19
C ALA A 259 15.31 -5.45 26.80
N GLY A 260 16.12 -6.13 27.63
CA GLY A 260 16.50 -7.52 27.43
C GLY A 260 15.30 -8.47 27.45
N LEU A 261 14.41 -8.35 28.44
CA LEU A 261 13.19 -9.14 28.54
C LEU A 261 12.24 -8.91 27.36
N ALA A 262 12.10 -7.67 26.90
CA ALA A 262 11.32 -7.33 25.73
C ALA A 262 11.91 -7.93 24.45
N ALA A 263 13.24 -7.88 24.28
CA ALA A 263 13.92 -8.50 23.14
C ALA A 263 13.77 -10.04 23.14
N GLU A 264 13.88 -10.69 24.30
CA GLU A 264 13.65 -12.12 24.45
C GLU A 264 12.18 -12.50 24.18
N ALA A 265 11.23 -11.67 24.63
CA ALA A 265 9.81 -11.86 24.33
C ALA A 265 9.52 -11.74 22.83
N ALA A 266 10.08 -10.72 22.16
CA ALA A 266 9.97 -10.54 20.72
C ALA A 266 10.58 -11.72 19.94
N ALA A 267 11.78 -12.17 20.32
CA ALA A 267 12.43 -13.33 19.70
C ALA A 267 11.62 -14.62 19.85
N ARG A 268 10.99 -14.82 21.02
CA ARG A 268 10.06 -15.95 21.25
C ARG A 268 8.79 -15.84 20.41
N ALA A 269 8.21 -14.65 20.31
CA ALA A 269 7.03 -14.40 19.48
C ALA A 269 7.35 -14.66 17.99
N ASP A 270 8.48 -14.19 17.50
CA ASP A 270 8.94 -14.45 16.12
C ASP A 270 9.25 -15.93 15.89
N ALA A 271 9.83 -16.65 16.85
CA ALA A 271 10.02 -18.09 16.75
C ALA A 271 8.68 -18.85 16.68
N ALA A 272 7.70 -18.45 17.50
CA ALA A 272 6.35 -19.02 17.47
C ALA A 272 5.64 -18.73 16.13
N ALA A 273 5.71 -17.49 15.64
CA ALA A 273 5.13 -17.10 14.36
C ALA A 273 5.74 -17.87 13.17
N ARG A 274 7.07 -18.07 13.18
CA ARG A 274 7.75 -18.91 12.18
C ARG A 274 7.28 -20.37 12.23
N ALA A 275 7.15 -20.94 13.42
CA ALA A 275 6.69 -22.32 13.59
C ALA A 275 5.24 -22.50 13.13
N ASP A 276 4.36 -21.55 13.45
CA ASP A 276 2.96 -21.55 13.01
C ASP A 276 2.85 -21.42 11.48
N ARG A 277 3.61 -20.50 10.89
CA ARG A 277 3.67 -20.37 9.42
C ARG A 277 4.17 -21.64 8.74
N ALA A 278 5.28 -22.23 9.22
CA ALA A 278 5.80 -23.47 8.67
C ALA A 278 4.76 -24.59 8.73
N ARG A 279 3.96 -24.64 9.82
CA ARG A 279 2.82 -25.54 9.94
C ARG A 279 1.75 -25.28 8.87
N ARG A 280 1.33 -24.02 8.67
CA ARG A 280 0.36 -23.63 7.62
C ARG A 280 0.83 -23.98 6.21
N GLN A 281 2.12 -23.75 5.92
CA GLN A 281 2.72 -24.09 4.63
C GLN A 281 2.72 -25.61 4.40
N ALA A 282 3.06 -26.39 5.42
CA ALA A 282 3.03 -27.86 5.36
C ALA A 282 1.61 -28.41 5.18
N THR A 283 0.60 -27.87 5.88
CA THR A 283 -0.79 -28.30 5.70
C THR A 283 -1.34 -27.98 4.31
N SER A 284 -0.97 -26.84 3.75
CA SER A 284 -1.37 -26.42 2.40
C SER A 284 -0.73 -27.33 1.33
N ALA A 285 0.55 -27.68 1.49
CA ALA A 285 1.24 -28.61 0.61
C ALA A 285 0.64 -30.03 0.65
N ALA A 286 0.23 -30.50 1.84
CA ALA A 286 -0.43 -31.80 2.00
C ALA A 286 -1.86 -31.84 1.45
N GLY A 287 -2.58 -30.70 1.44
CA GLY A 287 -3.93 -30.57 0.88
C GLY A 287 -3.95 -30.59 -0.65
N GLY A 288 -2.94 -30.00 -1.31
CA GLY A 288 -2.81 -29.97 -2.77
C GLY A 288 -2.47 -31.32 -3.42
N GLY A 289 -1.96 -32.29 -2.65
CA GLY A 289 -1.60 -33.62 -3.16
C GLY A 289 -2.76 -34.63 -3.28
N ARG A 290 -3.99 -34.27 -2.88
CA ARG A 290 -5.13 -35.21 -2.82
C ARG A 290 -6.15 -35.03 -3.95
N SER A 291 -5.96 -34.06 -4.85
CA SER A 291 -6.87 -33.76 -5.96
C SER A 291 -6.35 -34.13 -7.36
N SER A 292 -5.14 -34.68 -7.50
CA SER A 292 -4.54 -35.07 -8.79
C SER A 292 -4.68 -36.56 -9.14
N GLY A 293 -5.49 -37.32 -8.39
CA GLY A 293 -5.61 -38.78 -8.54
C GLY A 293 -7.02 -39.28 -8.80
N SER A 294 -7.83 -38.64 -9.65
CA SER A 294 -9.12 -39.19 -10.13
C SER A 294 -9.65 -38.46 -11.38
N SER A 295 -8.95 -38.57 -12.51
CA SER A 295 -9.55 -38.26 -13.83
C SER A 295 -8.83 -38.98 -14.96
N ALA A 296 -8.64 -40.29 -14.79
CA ALA A 296 -8.42 -41.20 -15.90
C ALA A 296 -9.56 -42.21 -15.89
N SER A 297 -10.59 -41.96 -16.71
CA SER A 297 -11.49 -42.94 -17.37
C SER A 297 -12.80 -42.29 -17.80
N SER A 298 -12.83 -41.68 -18.99
CA SER A 298 -14.02 -41.64 -19.87
C SER A 298 -13.64 -41.13 -21.25
N ALA A 299 -12.83 -41.90 -21.96
CA ALA A 299 -12.80 -41.86 -23.41
C ALA A 299 -14.02 -42.66 -23.93
N GLY A 300 -14.91 -42.01 -24.69
CA GLY A 300 -16.02 -42.71 -25.33
C GLY A 300 -17.14 -41.82 -25.86
N SER A 301 -16.91 -41.28 -27.06
CA SER A 301 -17.91 -41.11 -28.13
C SER A 301 -19.18 -40.30 -27.90
N ALA A 302 -19.28 -39.13 -28.55
CA ALA A 302 -20.14 -38.98 -29.73
C ALA A 302 -19.97 -37.58 -30.36
N ALA A 303 -19.75 -37.58 -31.67
CA ALA A 303 -19.62 -36.43 -32.52
C ALA A 303 -20.99 -35.92 -33.01
N SER A 304 -21.02 -34.62 -33.36
CA SER A 304 -21.87 -33.88 -34.31
C SER A 304 -22.36 -32.59 -33.64
N GLY A 305 -22.08 -31.36 -34.06
CA GLY A 305 -21.52 -30.83 -35.29
C GLY A 305 -22.24 -29.51 -35.54
N TRP A 306 -21.56 -28.36 -35.46
CA TRP A 306 -21.85 -27.22 -36.33
C TRP A 306 -20.72 -26.19 -36.29
N THR A 307 -20.45 -25.67 -37.48
CA THR A 307 -19.40 -24.74 -37.88
C THR A 307 -19.93 -23.31 -37.87
N GLY A 308 -19.13 -22.34 -37.42
CA GLY A 308 -19.40 -20.93 -37.60
C GLY A 308 -18.39 -20.02 -36.90
N SER A 309 -17.29 -19.71 -37.58
CA SER A 309 -16.31 -18.67 -37.20
C SER A 309 -16.87 -17.26 -37.42
N SER A 310 -16.61 -16.36 -36.47
CA SER A 310 -16.26 -14.92 -36.55
C SER A 310 -16.44 -14.36 -35.12
N GLY A 311 -15.50 -13.76 -34.39
CA GLY A 311 -14.24 -13.10 -34.75
C GLY A 311 -14.24 -11.66 -34.19
N SER A 312 -13.81 -11.53 -32.92
CA SER A 312 -13.22 -10.35 -32.25
C SER A 312 -14.09 -9.09 -32.04
N SER A 313 -13.95 -8.32 -30.96
CA SER A 313 -12.83 -8.13 -30.03
C SER A 313 -13.33 -7.69 -28.64
N ASP A 314 -13.13 -8.55 -27.65
CA ASP A 314 -13.28 -8.23 -26.22
C ASP A 314 -11.96 -7.64 -25.73
N ALA A 315 -12.02 -6.42 -25.20
CA ALA A 315 -10.85 -5.66 -24.78
C ALA A 315 -10.60 -5.89 -23.28
N GLY A 316 -9.43 -6.47 -22.96
CA GLY A 316 -8.75 -6.17 -21.70
C GLY A 316 -8.73 -7.24 -20.61
N SER A 317 -8.62 -8.52 -20.96
CA SER A 317 -8.06 -9.51 -20.03
C SER A 317 -6.61 -9.81 -20.43
N VAL A 318 -5.67 -9.04 -19.88
CA VAL A 318 -4.26 -9.40 -19.92
C VAL A 318 -4.08 -10.73 -19.16
N PRO A 319 -3.43 -11.75 -19.75
CA PRO A 319 -3.13 -12.97 -19.03
C PRO A 319 -2.07 -12.66 -17.97
N MET A 320 -2.47 -12.62 -16.69
CA MET A 320 -1.53 -12.59 -15.56
C MET A 320 -0.87 -13.97 -15.40
N GLY A 321 0.03 -14.28 -16.33
CA GLY A 321 1.15 -15.19 -16.13
C GLY A 321 2.42 -14.36 -16.19
N GLY A 322 2.64 -13.52 -15.17
CA GLY A 322 3.90 -12.80 -15.04
C GLY A 322 5.03 -13.82 -14.97
N SER A 323 5.95 -13.77 -15.93
CA SER A 323 7.24 -14.44 -15.75
C SER A 323 7.85 -13.81 -14.52
N SER A 324 8.03 -14.59 -13.45
CA SER A 324 8.67 -14.10 -12.23
C SER A 324 9.98 -13.41 -12.61
N ALA A 325 10.21 -12.22 -12.08
CA ALA A 325 11.45 -11.48 -12.14
C ALA A 325 12.63 -12.45 -12.02
N SER A 326 13.54 -12.36 -12.98
CA SER A 326 14.82 -13.03 -12.91
C SER A 326 15.53 -12.65 -11.61
N SER A 327 16.42 -13.51 -11.12
CA SER A 327 17.19 -13.20 -9.90
C SER A 327 18.02 -11.92 -10.04
N SER A 328 18.39 -11.53 -11.27
CA SER A 328 19.05 -10.24 -11.56
C SER A 328 18.13 -9.04 -11.41
N GLU A 329 16.87 -9.12 -11.85
CA GLU A 329 15.91 -8.02 -11.74
C GLU A 329 15.51 -7.79 -10.28
N ALA A 330 15.24 -8.87 -9.53
CA ALA A 330 14.94 -8.76 -8.10
C ALA A 330 16.12 -8.17 -7.28
N ALA A 331 17.36 -8.56 -7.62
CA ALA A 331 18.55 -8.00 -7.00
C ALA A 331 18.76 -6.52 -7.36
N ALA A 332 18.48 -6.12 -8.61
CA ALA A 332 18.54 -4.73 -9.04
C ALA A 332 17.48 -3.87 -8.34
N ALA A 333 16.26 -4.38 -8.19
CA ALA A 333 15.18 -3.72 -7.45
C ALA A 333 15.58 -3.48 -5.98
N LEU A 334 16.08 -4.51 -5.29
CA LEU A 334 16.57 -4.36 -3.91
C LEU A 334 17.74 -3.36 -3.81
N ALA A 335 18.70 -3.42 -4.74
CA ALA A 335 19.83 -2.50 -4.76
C ALA A 335 19.36 -1.05 -4.92
N TRP A 336 18.39 -0.82 -5.79
CA TRP A 336 17.75 0.48 -5.96
C TRP A 336 17.03 0.92 -4.68
N ALA A 337 16.22 0.05 -4.07
CA ALA A 337 15.50 0.37 -2.83
C ALA A 337 16.44 0.74 -1.67
N ARG A 338 17.62 0.11 -1.58
CA ARG A 338 18.66 0.47 -0.59
C ARG A 338 19.20 1.88 -0.78
N THR A 339 19.19 2.44 -1.99
CA THR A 339 19.63 3.83 -2.22
C THR A 339 18.68 4.86 -1.63
N GLN A 340 17.45 4.45 -1.31
CA GLN A 340 16.42 5.30 -0.72
C GLN A 340 16.43 5.27 0.81
N ILE A 341 17.33 4.49 1.44
CA ILE A 341 17.45 4.45 2.91
C ILE A 341 17.73 5.85 3.46
N GLY A 342 16.90 6.30 4.39
CA GLY A 342 16.92 7.65 4.95
C GLY A 342 15.85 8.59 4.37
N ASP A 343 15.19 8.22 3.28
CA ASP A 343 14.08 9.01 2.74
C ASP A 343 12.83 8.87 3.63
N PRO A 344 12.06 9.94 3.84
CA PRO A 344 10.89 9.93 4.71
C PRO A 344 9.74 9.07 4.17
N TYR A 345 8.93 8.52 5.08
CA TYR A 345 7.68 7.88 4.72
C TYR A 345 6.53 8.89 4.50
N GLU A 346 5.73 8.67 3.47
CA GLU A 346 4.50 9.42 3.18
C GLU A 346 3.44 8.51 2.51
N TRP A 347 2.17 8.58 2.94
CA TRP A 347 1.09 7.77 2.35
C TRP A 347 0.89 8.05 0.87
N GLY A 348 0.68 7.01 0.07
CA GLY A 348 0.52 7.13 -1.37
C GLY A 348 1.78 7.55 -2.12
N ALA A 349 2.92 7.78 -1.43
CA ALA A 349 4.11 8.32 -2.07
C ALA A 349 4.88 7.29 -2.90
N THR A 350 5.35 7.75 -4.07
CA THR A 350 6.11 6.96 -5.06
C THR A 350 7.40 7.65 -5.50
N GLY A 351 7.94 8.51 -4.62
CA GLY A 351 9.20 9.21 -4.83
C GLY A 351 9.10 10.56 -5.55
N PRO A 352 10.27 11.17 -5.85
CA PRO A 352 11.60 10.65 -5.51
C PRO A 352 12.02 10.91 -4.06
N ASP A 353 11.37 11.83 -3.34
CA ASP A 353 11.83 12.31 -2.03
C ASP A 353 11.09 11.67 -0.84
N SER A 354 10.05 10.88 -1.08
CA SER A 354 9.29 10.18 -0.04
C SER A 354 8.63 8.90 -0.57
N TRP A 355 8.38 7.95 0.33
CA TRP A 355 7.94 6.59 -0.04
C TRP A 355 6.88 6.05 0.91
N ASP A 356 5.85 5.35 0.40
CA ASP A 356 5.19 4.33 1.22
C ASP A 356 5.74 2.93 0.92
N CYS A 357 5.21 1.94 1.64
CA CYS A 357 5.70 0.56 1.59
C CYS A 357 5.63 -0.04 0.18
N SER A 358 4.47 0.07 -0.47
CA SER A 358 4.18 -0.53 -1.78
C SER A 358 4.65 0.35 -2.95
N GLY A 359 4.82 1.65 -2.71
CA GLY A 359 5.42 2.64 -3.58
C GLY A 359 6.92 2.39 -3.73
N LEU A 360 7.64 2.19 -2.61
CA LEU A 360 9.05 1.81 -2.64
C LEU A 360 9.26 0.53 -3.46
N THR A 361 8.46 -0.52 -3.22
CA THR A 361 8.60 -1.79 -3.94
C THR A 361 8.22 -1.66 -5.42
N SER A 362 7.08 -1.03 -5.73
CA SER A 362 6.61 -0.89 -7.11
C SER A 362 7.56 -0.07 -7.97
N VAL A 363 8.11 1.03 -7.44
CA VAL A 363 9.07 1.86 -8.16
C VAL A 363 10.44 1.19 -8.28
N ALA A 364 10.90 0.50 -7.24
CA ALA A 364 12.14 -0.27 -7.29
C ALA A 364 12.12 -1.35 -8.37
N TYR A 365 11.05 -2.15 -8.42
CA TYR A 365 10.87 -3.15 -9.47
C TYR A 365 10.71 -2.53 -10.85
N ARG A 366 10.00 -1.40 -10.97
CA ARG A 366 9.87 -0.68 -12.25
C ARG A 366 11.23 -0.20 -12.78
N ASN A 367 12.11 0.28 -11.91
CA ASN A 367 13.49 0.64 -12.28
C ASN A 367 14.32 -0.58 -12.71
N ALA A 368 13.98 -1.77 -12.23
CA ALA A 368 14.56 -3.04 -12.65
C ALA A 368 13.87 -3.66 -13.89
N GLY A 369 12.87 -2.98 -14.49
CA GLY A 369 12.17 -3.46 -15.68
C GLY A 369 10.94 -4.33 -15.43
N VAL A 370 10.54 -4.51 -14.16
CA VAL A 370 9.39 -5.34 -13.76
C VAL A 370 8.27 -4.46 -13.21
N SER A 371 7.06 -4.59 -13.76
CA SER A 371 5.89 -3.87 -13.27
C SER A 371 5.12 -4.72 -12.26
N ILE A 372 4.98 -4.22 -11.04
CA ILE A 372 4.09 -4.80 -10.02
C ILE A 372 3.00 -3.79 -9.62
N PRO A 373 1.84 -4.25 -9.10
CA PRO A 373 0.75 -3.38 -8.69
C PRO A 373 1.14 -2.32 -7.64
N ARG A 374 0.33 -1.27 -7.52
CA ARG A 374 0.63 -0.12 -6.66
C ARG A 374 0.44 -0.41 -5.18
N THR A 375 -0.54 -1.23 -4.81
CA THR A 375 -0.94 -1.51 -3.42
C THR A 375 -0.35 -2.82 -2.91
N SER A 376 -0.05 -2.92 -1.61
CA SER A 376 0.62 -4.10 -1.04
C SER A 376 -0.26 -5.35 -1.14
N ALA A 377 -1.58 -5.21 -0.99
CA ALA A 377 -2.52 -6.31 -1.16
C ALA A 377 -2.54 -6.86 -2.60
N GLN A 378 -2.57 -5.97 -3.60
CA GLN A 378 -2.52 -6.39 -5.00
C GLN A 378 -1.15 -6.96 -5.38
N GLN A 379 -0.04 -6.40 -4.86
CA GLN A 379 1.29 -6.98 -5.02
C GLN A 379 1.30 -8.41 -4.50
N TYR A 380 0.82 -8.65 -3.27
CA TYR A 380 0.74 -10.01 -2.74
C TYR A 380 -0.09 -10.90 -3.67
N ARG A 381 -1.24 -10.45 -4.18
CA ARG A 381 -2.05 -11.25 -5.08
C ARG A 381 -1.35 -11.58 -6.42
N ALA A 382 -0.52 -10.68 -6.94
CA ALA A 382 0.14 -10.81 -8.24
C ALA A 382 1.43 -11.64 -8.22
N VAL A 383 2.18 -11.63 -7.12
CA VAL A 383 3.47 -12.31 -6.99
C VAL A 383 3.34 -13.84 -6.91
N ALA A 384 4.35 -14.56 -7.41
CA ALA A 384 4.49 -15.99 -7.18
C ALA A 384 4.69 -16.27 -5.68
N LYS A 385 3.97 -17.25 -5.12
CA LYS A 385 4.07 -17.60 -3.70
C LYS A 385 5.32 -18.41 -3.42
N ILE A 386 6.12 -17.95 -2.47
CA ILE A 386 7.41 -18.55 -2.11
C ILE A 386 7.40 -18.95 -0.64
N SER A 387 7.98 -20.12 -0.34
CA SER A 387 8.23 -20.53 1.05
C SER A 387 9.25 -19.59 1.69
N TYR A 388 9.16 -19.39 3.01
CA TYR A 388 10.16 -18.55 3.70
C TYR A 388 11.55 -19.18 3.70
N ASP A 389 11.63 -20.51 3.56
CA ASP A 389 12.90 -21.24 3.43
C ASP A 389 13.57 -21.03 2.06
N ASP A 390 12.81 -20.56 1.07
CA ASP A 390 13.25 -20.29 -0.30
C ASP A 390 13.50 -18.80 -0.58
N LEU A 391 13.43 -17.96 0.46
CA LEU A 391 13.62 -16.51 0.37
C LEU A 391 15.00 -16.15 -0.18
N ARG A 392 15.01 -15.27 -1.18
CA ARG A 392 16.20 -14.71 -1.81
C ARG A 392 16.16 -13.19 -1.73
N PRO A 393 17.32 -12.52 -1.63
CA PRO A 393 17.36 -11.06 -1.68
C PRO A 393 16.60 -10.52 -2.89
N GLY A 394 15.67 -9.60 -2.65
CA GLY A 394 14.74 -9.06 -3.65
C GLY A 394 13.32 -9.62 -3.52
N ASP A 395 13.12 -10.82 -2.97
CA ASP A 395 11.77 -11.33 -2.69
C ASP A 395 11.02 -10.39 -1.73
N LEU A 396 9.69 -10.40 -1.79
CA LEU A 396 8.82 -9.53 -1.01
C LEU A 396 8.23 -10.27 0.19
N ILE A 397 8.25 -9.60 1.35
CA ILE A 397 7.62 -10.05 2.59
C ILE A 397 6.38 -9.19 2.82
N PHE A 398 5.25 -9.84 3.06
CA PHE A 398 3.96 -9.18 3.25
C PHE A 398 3.45 -9.38 4.67
N TYR A 399 2.75 -8.39 5.19
CA TYR A 399 2.14 -8.43 6.52
C TYR A 399 0.64 -8.15 6.39
N GLY A 400 -0.16 -8.93 7.12
CA GLY A 400 -1.62 -8.84 7.11
C GLY A 400 -2.23 -9.15 8.47
N THR A 401 -3.51 -8.80 8.67
CA THR A 401 -4.22 -9.14 9.92
C THR A 401 -4.74 -10.57 9.93
N ASP A 402 -4.95 -11.16 8.75
CA ASP A 402 -5.18 -12.58 8.55
C ASP A 402 -4.11 -13.13 7.58
N PRO A 403 -3.22 -14.03 8.02
CA PRO A 403 -2.10 -14.52 7.21
C PRO A 403 -2.50 -15.31 5.96
N ASP A 404 -3.76 -15.73 5.86
CA ASP A 404 -4.30 -16.51 4.75
C ASP A 404 -5.27 -15.71 3.85
N ASP A 405 -5.59 -14.46 4.21
CA ASP A 405 -6.42 -13.54 3.41
C ASP A 405 -5.60 -12.38 2.84
N TRP A 406 -5.40 -12.41 1.52
CA TRP A 406 -4.66 -11.39 0.77
C TRP A 406 -5.25 -9.98 0.92
N SER A 407 -6.56 -9.85 1.16
CA SER A 407 -7.23 -8.56 1.26
C SER A 407 -6.91 -7.83 2.56
N THR A 408 -6.32 -8.54 3.54
CA THR A 408 -5.93 -7.97 4.83
C THR A 408 -4.47 -7.51 4.89
N VAL A 409 -3.72 -7.69 3.79
CA VAL A 409 -2.34 -7.21 3.69
C VAL A 409 -2.34 -5.70 3.83
N TYR A 410 -1.47 -5.18 4.70
CA TYR A 410 -1.36 -3.76 5.02
C TYR A 410 0.07 -3.22 4.90
N HIS A 411 1.05 -4.08 4.64
CA HIS A 411 2.44 -3.68 4.52
C HIS A 411 3.23 -4.67 3.67
N VAL A 412 4.24 -4.16 2.96
CA VAL A 412 5.19 -4.94 2.18
C VAL A 412 6.62 -4.42 2.40
N ALA A 413 7.58 -5.33 2.38
CA ALA A 413 9.00 -5.04 2.50
C ALA A 413 9.83 -5.93 1.57
N PHE A 414 11.02 -5.47 1.16
CA PHE A 414 11.98 -6.31 0.47
C PHE A 414 12.73 -7.19 1.47
N TYR A 415 12.87 -8.49 1.20
CA TYR A 415 13.86 -9.32 1.86
C TYR A 415 15.26 -8.95 1.37
N ALA A 416 16.15 -8.63 2.30
CA ALA A 416 17.49 -8.11 2.03
C ALA A 416 18.60 -9.17 2.15
N GLY A 417 18.23 -10.40 2.56
CA GLY A 417 19.14 -11.48 2.92
C GLY A 417 19.52 -11.47 4.40
N GLY A 418 20.04 -12.60 4.90
CA GLY A 418 20.56 -12.69 6.29
C GLY A 418 19.53 -12.42 7.39
N GLY A 419 18.23 -12.62 7.11
CA GLY A 419 17.16 -12.27 8.06
C GLY A 419 16.86 -10.77 8.16
N MET A 420 17.35 -9.96 7.22
CA MET A 420 17.10 -8.52 7.14
C MET A 420 16.07 -8.18 6.05
N MET A 421 15.44 -7.03 6.18
CA MET A 421 14.52 -6.46 5.18
C MET A 421 14.70 -4.94 5.03
N VAL A 422 14.38 -4.44 3.85
CA VAL A 422 14.28 -3.00 3.57
C VAL A 422 12.81 -2.62 3.48
N GLU A 423 12.41 -1.60 4.23
CA GLU A 423 11.02 -1.14 4.29
C GLU A 423 10.92 0.40 4.34
N ALA A 424 9.82 0.93 3.82
CA ALA A 424 9.28 2.25 4.16
C ALA A 424 8.15 2.03 5.19
N PRO A 425 8.39 2.20 6.50
CA PRO A 425 7.56 1.56 7.51
C PRO A 425 6.23 2.25 7.79
N ARG A 426 6.23 3.57 8.03
CA ARG A 426 5.08 4.41 8.42
C ARG A 426 5.51 5.85 8.71
N THR A 427 4.52 6.74 8.80
CA THR A 427 4.70 8.17 9.10
C THR A 427 5.59 8.41 10.32
N GLY A 428 6.53 9.33 10.18
CA GLY A 428 7.50 9.70 11.23
C GLY A 428 8.74 8.80 11.31
N LEU A 429 8.88 7.83 10.38
CA LEU A 429 10.06 7.01 10.22
C LEU A 429 10.51 7.02 8.76
N ASP A 430 11.81 6.88 8.57
CA ASP A 430 12.44 6.85 7.25
C ASP A 430 12.56 5.42 6.73
N VAL A 431 12.79 5.29 5.42
CA VAL A 431 13.20 4.04 4.78
C VAL A 431 14.43 3.50 5.49
N ARG A 432 14.40 2.20 5.83
CA ARG A 432 15.45 1.58 6.66
C ARG A 432 15.64 0.11 6.35
N GLU A 433 16.82 -0.38 6.70
CA GLU A 433 17.11 -1.82 6.77
C GLU A 433 17.01 -2.29 8.24
N THR A 434 16.19 -3.31 8.49
CA THR A 434 15.86 -3.82 9.83
C THR A 434 15.73 -5.34 9.81
N PRO A 435 15.85 -6.06 10.94
CA PRO A 435 15.53 -7.48 10.99
C PRO A 435 14.08 -7.75 10.54
N VAL A 436 13.87 -8.87 9.85
CA VAL A 436 12.54 -9.34 9.45
C VAL A 436 11.69 -9.58 10.69
N ARG A 437 10.46 -9.05 10.67
CA ARG A 437 9.44 -9.38 11.66
C ARG A 437 8.65 -10.57 11.14
N TYR A 438 8.43 -11.59 11.96
CA TYR A 438 7.62 -12.74 11.55
C TYR A 438 6.23 -12.73 12.16
N ALA A 439 6.02 -11.97 13.24
CA ALA A 439 4.68 -11.61 13.69
C ALA A 439 3.91 -10.92 12.54
N ASN A 440 2.64 -11.32 12.36
CA ASN A 440 1.73 -10.83 11.31
C ASN A 440 2.22 -11.02 9.87
N SER A 441 3.29 -11.79 9.63
CA SER A 441 3.74 -12.12 8.28
C SER A 441 2.72 -13.04 7.59
N MET A 442 2.40 -12.78 6.33
CA MET A 442 1.54 -13.66 5.52
C MET A 442 2.13 -15.08 5.43
N THR A 443 1.26 -16.06 5.17
CA THR A 443 1.67 -17.47 5.07
C THR A 443 2.74 -17.71 4.01
N TRP A 444 2.72 -16.93 2.93
CA TRP A 444 3.70 -17.00 1.85
C TRP A 444 4.44 -15.67 1.69
N ALA A 445 5.70 -15.75 1.28
CA ALA A 445 6.41 -14.61 0.70
C ALA A 445 6.06 -14.50 -0.80
N GLY A 446 6.53 -13.46 -1.46
CA GLY A 446 6.31 -13.22 -2.88
C GLY A 446 7.58 -13.09 -3.69
N ARG A 447 7.59 -13.62 -4.90
CA ARG A 447 8.55 -13.26 -5.94
C ARG A 447 7.79 -12.59 -7.09
N ALA A 448 8.14 -11.33 -7.35
CA ALA A 448 7.60 -10.54 -8.46
C ALA A 448 7.88 -11.20 -9.80
#